data_AF-A0A7Y1VDQ6-F1
#
_entry.id   AF-A0A7Y1VDQ6-F1
#
_cell.length_a   1.000
_cell.length_b   1.000
_cell.length_c   1.000
_cell.angle_alpha   90.00
_cell.angle_beta   90.00
_cell.angle_gamma   90.00
#
_symmetry.space_group_name_H-M   'P 1'
#
loop_
_entity.id
_entity.type
_entity.pdbx_description
1 polymer ?
#
loop_
_entity_poly.entity_id
_entity_poly.type
_entity_poly.pdbx_seq_one_letter_code
_entity_poly.pdbx_strand_id
1 'polypeptide(L)'
;FDQKALRLRYAEFMGEEEDSGLDIGNENLESLENEEQNEEEESEDPLAEYTHDHDNENEHNLVEEDDEEDSKNPLQQFLHDHDDPEEATLFTESLRSKLRNALNEMWDAELYLRLYEPTKSLPYQYRALELIQEIKNSARIYVHRIGFDPPPIKENKRLTGKLDDIVNYRKSLNLEMEDQYQFIKKALLRIEEILSEGKSISQENKMIFEEAGNELALEAINSPGKYLKALQFLKRLSEGKQLSDESLKEVQKGLFLAIPDSDPNPYKEISTMDEIDRLLLKELSIHE
;
A
#
# COMPACT_ATOMS: atom_id res chain seq x y z
N PHE A 1 -9.88 -30.77 3.00
CA PHE A 1 -10.42 -29.75 2.07
C PHE A 1 -11.55 -30.39 1.30
N ASP A 2 -12.74 -29.78 1.31
CA ASP A 2 -13.92 -30.33 0.63
C ASP A 2 -13.88 -29.97 -0.86
N GLN A 3 -13.65 -30.97 -1.73
CA GLN A 3 -13.62 -30.80 -3.18
C GLN A 3 -14.98 -30.40 -3.76
N LYS A 4 -16.08 -30.72 -3.06
CA LYS A 4 -17.43 -30.29 -3.46
C LYS A 4 -17.59 -28.77 -3.34
N ALA A 5 -17.05 -28.18 -2.27
CA ALA A 5 -17.04 -26.73 -2.09
C ALA A 5 -16.20 -26.02 -3.18
N LEU A 6 -15.08 -26.61 -3.59
CA LEU A 6 -14.26 -26.06 -4.68
C LEU A 6 -15.00 -26.10 -6.03
N ARG A 7 -15.73 -27.19 -6.30
CA ARG A 7 -16.56 -27.35 -7.49
C ARG A 7 -17.67 -26.31 -7.56
N LEU A 8 -18.34 -26.03 -6.44
CA LEU A 8 -19.37 -24.98 -6.35
C LEU A 8 -18.77 -23.59 -6.63
N ARG A 9 -17.66 -23.23 -5.98
CA ARG A 9 -16.97 -21.95 -6.21
C ARG A 9 -16.53 -21.74 -7.65
N TYR A 10 -16.15 -22.82 -8.33
CA TYR A 10 -15.75 -22.74 -9.73
C TYR A 10 -16.96 -22.68 -10.66
N ALA A 11 -18.07 -23.37 -10.34
CA ALA A 11 -19.34 -23.25 -11.07
C ALA A 11 -19.92 -21.83 -10.94
N GLU A 12 -19.87 -21.24 -9.74
CA GLU A 12 -20.19 -19.84 -9.44
C GLU A 12 -19.34 -18.89 -10.32
N PHE A 13 -18.02 -19.10 -10.39
CA PHE A 13 -17.13 -18.32 -11.25
C PHE A 13 -17.46 -18.41 -12.75
N MET A 14 -18.07 -19.51 -13.18
CA MET A 14 -18.48 -19.74 -14.57
C MET A 14 -19.88 -19.19 -14.89
N GLY A 15 -20.62 -18.70 -13.89
CA GLY A 15 -21.98 -18.17 -14.04
C GLY A 15 -23.07 -19.25 -14.16
N GLU A 16 -22.78 -20.49 -13.77
CA GLU A 16 -23.73 -21.62 -13.92
C GLU A 16 -24.84 -21.66 -12.84
N GLU A 17 -24.81 -20.75 -11.87
CA GLU A 17 -25.85 -20.63 -10.83
C GLU A 17 -27.15 -20.02 -11.37
N GLU A 18 -27.11 -19.27 -12.48
CA GLU A 18 -28.30 -18.58 -13.03
C GLU A 18 -29.13 -19.47 -13.98
N ASP A 19 -28.50 -20.46 -14.62
CA ASP A 19 -29.15 -21.36 -15.62
C ASP A 19 -29.62 -22.70 -15.02
N SER A 20 -29.16 -23.06 -13.83
CA SER A 20 -29.65 -24.24 -13.11
C SER A 20 -30.43 -23.79 -11.87
N GLY A 21 -31.76 -23.71 -11.99
CA GLY A 21 -32.71 -23.36 -10.91
C GLY A 21 -32.74 -24.36 -9.72
N LEU A 22 -31.57 -24.73 -9.20
CA LEU A 22 -31.35 -25.53 -8.01
C LEU A 22 -30.71 -24.64 -6.94
N ASP A 23 -31.52 -23.70 -6.44
CA ASP A 23 -31.26 -23.07 -5.16
C ASP A 23 -31.43 -24.12 -4.06
N ILE A 24 -30.30 -24.69 -3.63
CA ILE A 24 -30.22 -25.48 -2.40
C ILE A 24 -29.22 -24.78 -1.48
N GLY A 25 -29.74 -23.80 -0.75
CA GLY A 25 -29.59 -23.76 0.70
C GLY A 25 -28.72 -22.65 1.26
N ASN A 26 -29.34 -21.50 1.51
CA ASN A 26 -29.07 -20.73 2.72
C ASN A 26 -30.37 -20.67 3.55
N GLU A 27 -30.66 -21.76 4.28
CA GLU A 27 -31.56 -21.71 5.43
C GLU A 27 -30.94 -20.81 6.50
N ASN A 28 -31.26 -19.51 6.47
CA ASN A 28 -31.27 -18.59 7.61
C ASN A 28 -31.60 -17.17 7.12
N LEU A 29 -32.88 -16.85 6.95
CA LEU A 29 -33.44 -15.59 7.47
C LEU A 29 -34.97 -15.64 7.42
N GLU A 30 -35.55 -15.99 8.56
CA GLU A 30 -36.95 -15.71 8.85
C GLU A 30 -37.23 -14.21 8.76
N SER A 31 -38.43 -13.91 8.27
CA SER A 31 -39.25 -12.74 8.59
C SER A 31 -38.73 -11.38 8.13
N LEU A 32 -39.45 -10.76 7.20
CA LEU A 32 -40.45 -9.75 7.57
C LEU A 32 -41.27 -9.33 6.34
N GLU A 33 -42.57 -9.44 6.52
CA GLU A 33 -43.61 -8.72 5.80
C GLU A 33 -43.26 -7.23 5.69
N ASN A 34 -43.57 -6.61 4.54
CA ASN A 34 -44.32 -5.35 4.53
C ASN A 34 -44.87 -5.05 3.13
N GLU A 35 -46.19 -4.94 3.10
CA GLU A 35 -47.01 -4.35 2.05
C GLU A 35 -46.84 -2.82 2.06
N GLU A 36 -46.62 -2.17 0.92
CA GLU A 36 -46.83 -0.72 0.72
C GLU A 36 -47.35 -0.54 -0.72
N GLN A 37 -48.65 -0.37 -0.96
CA GLN A 37 -49.46 0.86 -0.91
C GLN A 37 -48.93 2.03 -1.76
N ASN A 38 -49.74 2.37 -2.77
CA ASN A 38 -49.67 3.56 -3.61
C ASN A 38 -49.68 4.84 -2.78
N GLU A 39 -48.78 5.79 -3.09
CA GLU A 39 -49.08 7.22 -3.04
C GLU A 39 -48.44 7.92 -4.25
N GLU A 40 -49.28 8.67 -4.95
CA GLU A 40 -48.95 9.57 -6.06
C GLU A 40 -48.30 10.84 -5.50
N GLU A 41 -47.10 11.20 -5.93
CA GLU A 41 -46.63 12.58 -5.88
C GLU A 41 -45.96 12.97 -7.21
N GLU A 42 -46.54 14.01 -7.79
CA GLU A 42 -46.17 14.69 -9.02
C GLU A 42 -44.85 15.44 -8.81
N SER A 43 -43.74 14.89 -9.30
CA SER A 43 -42.45 15.58 -9.37
C SER A 43 -42.13 15.90 -10.83
N GLU A 44 -42.21 17.18 -11.19
CA GLU A 44 -41.71 17.73 -12.45
C GLU A 44 -40.26 17.28 -12.68
N ASP A 45 -39.98 16.74 -13.86
CA ASP A 45 -38.66 16.22 -14.27
C ASP A 45 -37.63 17.36 -14.33
N PRO A 46 -36.61 17.39 -13.44
CA PRO A 46 -35.63 18.47 -13.38
C PRO A 46 -34.69 18.51 -14.60
N LEU A 47 -34.80 17.58 -15.56
CA LEU A 47 -34.02 17.57 -16.80
C LEU A 47 -34.71 18.22 -18.00
N ALA A 48 -35.99 18.61 -17.91
CA ALA A 48 -36.72 19.20 -19.03
C ALA A 48 -36.11 20.52 -19.56
N GLU A 49 -35.31 21.23 -18.75
CA GLU A 49 -34.60 22.45 -19.18
C GLU A 49 -33.33 22.16 -20.02
N TYR A 50 -32.86 20.92 -20.05
CA TYR A 50 -31.66 20.50 -20.78
C TYR A 50 -31.95 19.69 -22.06
N THR A 51 -33.21 19.36 -22.34
CA THR A 51 -33.59 18.71 -23.59
C THR A 51 -33.81 19.77 -24.67
N HIS A 52 -32.90 19.87 -25.63
CA HIS A 52 -33.10 20.67 -26.83
C HIS A 52 -34.02 19.91 -27.80
N ASP A 53 -35.24 20.40 -27.97
CA ASP A 53 -36.08 20.06 -29.12
C ASP A 53 -35.39 20.55 -30.39
N HIS A 54 -34.95 19.62 -31.21
CA HIS A 54 -34.52 19.93 -32.57
C HIS A 54 -35.74 19.92 -33.48
N ASP A 55 -36.02 21.07 -34.10
CA ASP A 55 -37.06 21.27 -35.10
C ASP A 55 -37.08 20.12 -36.13
N ASN A 56 -38.21 19.42 -36.17
CA ASN A 56 -38.48 18.34 -37.10
C ASN A 56 -38.94 18.87 -38.46
N GLU A 57 -38.03 19.54 -39.18
CA GLU A 57 -38.22 19.88 -40.60
C GLU A 57 -37.04 19.36 -41.42
N ASN A 58 -36.96 18.04 -41.57
CA ASN A 58 -36.23 17.44 -42.67
C ASN A 58 -37.05 16.31 -43.31
N GLU A 59 -37.96 16.73 -44.19
CA GLU A 59 -38.86 15.91 -45.03
C GLU A 59 -38.13 15.13 -46.15
N HIS A 60 -36.90 14.66 -45.91
CA HIS A 60 -36.13 13.92 -46.90
C HIS A 60 -35.39 12.73 -46.29
N ASN A 61 -36.16 11.71 -45.90
CA ASN A 61 -35.81 10.32 -46.15
C ASN A 61 -37.04 9.43 -45.96
N LEU A 62 -37.77 9.19 -47.06
CA LEU A 62 -38.72 8.11 -47.18
C LEU A 62 -37.97 6.78 -46.99
N VAL A 63 -38.14 6.15 -45.83
CA VAL A 63 -38.00 4.71 -45.69
C VAL A 63 -39.41 4.16 -45.71
N GLU A 64 -39.65 3.19 -46.58
CA GLU A 64 -40.95 2.51 -46.72
C GLU A 64 -41.33 1.87 -45.38
N GLU A 65 -42.53 2.19 -44.88
CA GLU A 65 -43.15 1.49 -43.75
C GLU A 65 -43.60 0.11 -44.23
N ASP A 66 -42.78 -0.90 -43.98
CA ASP A 66 -43.23 -2.30 -44.04
C ASP A 66 -44.02 -2.58 -42.75
N ASP A 67 -45.34 -2.66 -42.91
CA ASP A 67 -46.28 -3.18 -41.92
C ASP A 67 -46.04 -4.69 -41.70
N GLU A 68 -45.13 -5.05 -40.79
CA GLU A 68 -45.11 -6.38 -40.19
C GLU A 68 -45.46 -6.31 -38.70
N GLU A 69 -46.70 -6.72 -38.42
CA GLU A 69 -47.31 -6.97 -37.12
C GLU A 69 -46.55 -8.09 -36.37
N ASP A 70 -45.37 -7.80 -35.84
CA ASP A 70 -44.73 -8.64 -34.82
C ASP A 70 -44.81 -7.95 -33.46
N SER A 71 -45.70 -8.52 -32.64
CA SER A 71 -45.98 -8.15 -31.25
C SER A 71 -44.80 -8.44 -30.32
N LYS A 72 -43.68 -7.76 -30.55
CA LYS A 72 -42.57 -7.65 -29.61
C LYS A 72 -42.34 -6.17 -29.36
N ASN A 73 -42.21 -5.82 -28.07
CA ASN A 73 -42.13 -4.45 -27.59
C ASN A 73 -41.24 -3.60 -28.52
N PRO A 74 -41.70 -2.44 -29.02
CA PRO A 74 -40.91 -1.60 -29.95
C PRO A 74 -39.60 -1.10 -29.32
N LEU A 75 -39.49 -1.16 -27.99
CA LEU A 75 -38.29 -0.89 -27.22
C LEU A 75 -37.20 -1.97 -27.35
N GLN A 76 -37.57 -3.21 -27.69
CA GLN A 76 -36.65 -4.34 -27.76
C GLN A 76 -35.70 -4.26 -28.97
N GLN A 77 -36.10 -3.54 -30.02
CA GLN A 77 -35.24 -3.27 -31.18
C GLN A 77 -34.19 -2.17 -30.90
N PHE A 78 -34.36 -1.41 -29.82
CA PHE A 78 -33.43 -0.38 -29.35
C PHE A 78 -32.64 -0.79 -28.11
N LEU A 79 -33.00 -1.90 -27.46
CA LEU A 79 -32.15 -2.58 -26.48
C LEU A 79 -31.12 -3.41 -27.26
N HIS A 80 -29.86 -2.95 -27.26
CA HIS A 80 -28.76 -3.86 -27.53
C HIS A 80 -28.54 -4.68 -26.25
N ASP A 81 -28.96 -5.95 -26.26
CA ASP A 81 -28.63 -6.91 -25.21
C ASP A 81 -27.10 -7.14 -25.25
N HIS A 82 -26.36 -6.37 -24.46
CA HIS A 82 -24.91 -6.53 -24.29
C HIS A 82 -24.53 -7.68 -23.35
N ASP A 83 -25.55 -8.33 -22.77
CA ASP A 83 -25.40 -9.41 -21.81
C ASP A 83 -25.24 -10.78 -22.48
N ASP A 84 -25.31 -10.88 -23.81
CA ASP A 84 -25.07 -12.15 -24.50
C ASP A 84 -23.56 -12.34 -24.78
N PRO A 85 -22.84 -13.15 -23.97
CA PRO A 85 -21.42 -13.38 -24.18
C PRO A 85 -21.12 -14.17 -25.46
N GLU A 86 -22.13 -14.75 -26.11
CA GLU A 86 -21.95 -15.53 -27.35
C GLU A 86 -21.67 -14.62 -28.58
N GLU A 87 -22.23 -13.40 -28.63
CA GLU A 87 -22.03 -12.51 -29.79
C GLU A 87 -20.59 -11.96 -29.91
N ALA A 88 -19.81 -11.95 -28.81
CA ALA A 88 -18.45 -11.43 -28.81
C ALA A 88 -17.40 -12.40 -29.40
N THR A 89 -17.73 -13.67 -29.67
CA THR A 89 -16.73 -14.70 -30.05
C THR A 89 -17.19 -15.69 -31.13
N LEU A 90 -17.62 -15.19 -32.29
CA LEU A 90 -18.06 -16.01 -33.43
C LEU A 90 -17.03 -17.01 -34.03
N PHE A 91 -15.75 -17.06 -33.60
CA PHE A 91 -14.73 -17.93 -34.24
C PHE A 91 -13.72 -18.64 -33.33
N THR A 92 -13.95 -18.76 -32.03
CA THR A 92 -13.16 -19.68 -31.18
C THR A 92 -14.06 -20.26 -30.12
N GLU A 93 -13.90 -21.55 -29.80
CA GLU A 93 -14.42 -22.10 -28.55
C GLU A 93 -14.10 -21.10 -27.42
N SER A 94 -15.14 -20.55 -26.80
CA SER A 94 -14.98 -19.47 -25.84
C SER A 94 -14.00 -19.91 -24.75
N LEU A 95 -13.20 -18.99 -24.22
CA LEU A 95 -12.27 -19.30 -23.12
C LEU A 95 -13.00 -20.03 -21.97
N ARG A 96 -14.28 -19.70 -21.77
CA ARG A 96 -15.18 -20.36 -20.83
C ARG A 96 -15.41 -21.84 -21.17
N SER A 97 -15.73 -22.19 -22.42
CA SER A 97 -15.90 -23.59 -22.83
C SER A 97 -14.61 -24.40 -22.65
N LYS A 98 -13.45 -23.84 -23.00
CA LYS A 98 -12.15 -24.51 -22.77
C LYS A 98 -11.86 -24.74 -21.28
N LEU A 99 -12.17 -23.76 -20.43
CA LEU A 99 -12.07 -23.88 -18.98
C LEU A 99 -12.99 -24.97 -18.42
N ARG A 100 -14.25 -25.02 -18.89
CA ARG A 100 -15.21 -26.07 -18.53
C ARG A 100 -14.72 -27.46 -18.91
N ASN A 101 -14.16 -27.61 -20.10
CA ASN A 101 -13.59 -28.89 -20.56
C ASN A 101 -12.38 -29.31 -19.71
N ALA A 102 -11.49 -28.38 -19.37
CA ALA A 102 -10.35 -28.66 -18.50
C ALA A 102 -10.79 -29.16 -17.12
N LEU A 103 -11.83 -28.54 -16.56
CA LEU A 103 -12.39 -28.90 -15.27
C LEU A 103 -13.07 -30.28 -15.28
N ASN A 104 -13.80 -30.60 -16.35
CA ASN A 104 -14.41 -31.93 -16.51
C ASN A 104 -13.34 -33.03 -16.51
N GLU A 105 -12.23 -32.85 -17.23
CA GLU A 105 -11.10 -33.78 -17.22
C GLU A 105 -10.45 -33.88 -15.82
N MET A 106 -10.37 -32.76 -15.07
CA MET A 106 -9.88 -32.79 -13.68
C MET A 106 -10.81 -33.57 -12.74
N TRP A 107 -12.13 -33.47 -12.91
CA TRP A 107 -13.09 -34.25 -12.11
C TRP A 107 -13.03 -35.74 -12.43
N ASP A 108 -12.87 -36.11 -13.70
CA ASP A 108 -12.67 -37.50 -14.09
C ASP A 108 -11.36 -38.05 -13.48
N ALA A 109 -10.28 -37.27 -13.50
CA ALA A 109 -9.04 -37.64 -12.83
C ALA A 109 -9.24 -37.87 -11.32
N GLU A 110 -9.99 -36.98 -10.66
CA GLU A 110 -10.31 -37.09 -9.23
C GLU A 110 -11.14 -38.34 -8.93
N LEU A 111 -12.14 -38.67 -9.77
CA LEU A 111 -12.95 -39.87 -9.63
C LEU A 111 -12.07 -41.12 -9.57
N TYR A 112 -11.14 -41.29 -10.52
CA TYR A 112 -10.21 -42.43 -10.54
C TYR A 112 -9.23 -42.42 -9.35
N LEU A 113 -8.80 -41.24 -8.88
CA LEU A 113 -7.98 -41.13 -7.68
C LEU A 113 -8.76 -41.58 -6.43
N ARG A 114 -10.05 -41.23 -6.32
CA ARG A 114 -10.94 -41.68 -5.23
C ARG A 114 -11.24 -43.18 -5.30
N LEU A 115 -11.28 -43.75 -6.50
CA LEU A 115 -11.41 -45.19 -6.72
C LEU A 115 -10.10 -45.97 -6.47
N TYR A 116 -9.03 -45.31 -6.01
CA TYR A 116 -7.70 -45.89 -5.79
C TYR A 116 -7.05 -46.45 -7.08
N GLU A 117 -7.38 -45.89 -8.24
CA GLU A 117 -6.84 -46.27 -9.55
C GLU A 117 -5.99 -45.13 -10.18
N PRO A 118 -4.84 -44.78 -9.59
CA PRO A 118 -4.05 -43.61 -10.03
C PRO A 118 -3.47 -43.76 -11.44
N THR A 119 -3.22 -44.99 -11.91
CA THR A 119 -2.73 -45.23 -13.28
C THR A 119 -3.77 -44.87 -14.33
N LYS A 120 -5.07 -45.04 -14.02
CA LYS A 120 -6.17 -44.68 -14.92
C LYS A 120 -6.49 -43.19 -14.90
N SER A 121 -6.11 -42.45 -13.84
CA SER A 121 -6.31 -41.00 -13.77
C SER A 121 -5.27 -40.20 -14.57
N LEU A 122 -4.07 -40.75 -14.81
CA LEU A 122 -2.99 -40.10 -15.56
C LEU A 122 -3.41 -39.48 -16.92
N PRO A 123 -4.12 -40.18 -17.83
CA PRO A 123 -4.51 -39.59 -19.11
C PRO A 123 -5.39 -38.34 -18.95
N TYR A 124 -6.32 -38.35 -17.99
CA TYR A 124 -7.19 -37.21 -17.68
C TYR A 124 -6.39 -36.02 -17.12
N GLN A 125 -5.40 -36.29 -16.26
CA GLN A 125 -4.50 -35.24 -15.75
C GLN A 125 -3.67 -34.59 -16.87
N TYR A 126 -3.17 -35.38 -17.83
CA TYR A 126 -2.40 -34.85 -18.96
C TYR A 126 -3.27 -34.02 -19.90
N ARG A 127 -4.50 -34.46 -20.19
CA ARG A 127 -5.46 -33.68 -21.01
C ARG A 127 -5.85 -32.37 -20.32
N ALA A 128 -6.11 -32.41 -19.01
CA ALA A 128 -6.38 -31.19 -18.23
C ALA A 128 -5.19 -30.21 -18.28
N LEU A 129 -3.95 -30.70 -18.16
CA LEU A 129 -2.74 -29.88 -18.26
C LEU A 129 -2.63 -29.20 -19.63
N GLU A 130 -2.89 -29.94 -20.70
CA GLU A 130 -2.84 -29.43 -22.09
C GLU A 130 -3.86 -28.31 -22.29
N LEU A 131 -5.11 -28.52 -21.87
CA LEU A 131 -6.18 -27.52 -21.94
C LEU A 131 -5.82 -26.24 -21.15
N ILE A 132 -5.26 -26.38 -19.94
CA ILE A 132 -4.80 -25.22 -19.15
C ILE A 132 -3.67 -24.45 -19.85
N GLN A 133 -2.74 -25.15 -20.51
CA GLN A 133 -1.68 -24.50 -21.27
C GLN A 133 -2.21 -23.74 -22.49
N GLU A 134 -3.19 -24.30 -23.20
CA GLU A 134 -3.86 -23.59 -24.29
C GLU A 134 -4.54 -22.32 -23.80
N ILE A 135 -5.27 -22.39 -22.68
CA ILE A 135 -5.97 -21.24 -22.08
C ILE A 135 -4.97 -20.15 -21.67
N LYS A 136 -3.83 -20.54 -21.10
CA LYS A 136 -2.76 -19.59 -20.75
C LYS A 136 -2.19 -18.90 -21.99
N ASN A 137 -2.01 -19.65 -23.07
CA ASN A 137 -1.48 -19.12 -24.32
C ASN A 137 -2.50 -18.20 -25.02
N SER A 138 -3.78 -18.56 -25.05
CA SER A 138 -4.85 -17.73 -25.61
C SER A 138 -5.04 -16.43 -24.82
N ALA A 139 -5.04 -16.49 -23.49
CA ALA A 139 -5.09 -15.31 -22.63
C ALA A 139 -3.86 -14.41 -22.88
N ARG A 140 -2.67 -15.00 -23.03
CA ARG A 140 -1.44 -14.25 -23.31
C ARG A 140 -1.50 -13.50 -24.65
N ILE A 141 -2.09 -14.08 -25.69
CA ILE A 141 -2.27 -13.41 -27.00
C ILE A 141 -3.09 -12.12 -26.83
N TYR A 142 -4.13 -12.15 -25.99
CA TYR A 142 -4.98 -10.98 -25.73
C TYR A 142 -4.27 -9.87 -24.94
N VAL A 143 -3.33 -10.21 -24.04
CA VAL A 143 -2.60 -9.20 -23.25
C VAL A 143 -1.53 -8.44 -24.07
N HIS A 144 -1.01 -9.02 -25.16
CA HIS A 144 0.15 -8.49 -25.88
C HIS A 144 -0.10 -7.24 -26.76
N ARG A 145 -1.32 -6.68 -26.80
CA ARG A 145 -1.67 -5.54 -27.68
C ARG A 145 -2.16 -4.27 -26.97
N ILE A 146 -1.93 -4.14 -25.67
CA ILE A 146 -2.17 -2.88 -24.93
C ILE A 146 -0.83 -2.12 -24.72
N GLY A 147 0.25 -2.56 -25.35
CA GLY A 147 1.47 -1.78 -25.45
C GLY A 147 1.26 -0.66 -26.45
N PHE A 148 0.97 0.54 -25.96
CA PHE A 148 1.09 1.75 -26.76
C PHE A 148 2.54 1.83 -27.27
N ASP A 149 2.74 1.64 -28.57
CA ASP A 149 4.01 1.90 -29.24
C ASP A 149 3.99 3.36 -29.70
N PRO A 150 4.51 4.31 -28.90
CA PRO A 150 4.45 5.71 -29.26
C PRO A 150 5.14 5.93 -30.62
N PRO A 151 4.56 6.75 -31.50
CA PRO A 151 5.25 7.11 -32.74
C PRO A 151 6.64 7.69 -32.43
N PRO A 152 7.66 7.39 -33.26
CA PRO A 152 9.02 7.82 -33.00
C PRO A 152 9.10 9.34 -32.86
N ILE A 153 9.68 9.79 -31.75
CA ILE A 153 9.82 11.22 -31.43
C ILE A 153 10.79 11.85 -32.44
N LYS A 154 10.40 12.98 -33.04
CA LYS A 154 11.30 13.75 -33.91
C LYS A 154 12.44 14.34 -33.09
N GLU A 155 13.68 13.94 -33.35
CA GLU A 155 14.87 14.43 -32.61
C GLU A 155 14.98 15.95 -32.61
N ASN A 156 14.62 16.60 -33.73
CA ASN A 156 14.64 18.05 -33.88
C ASN A 156 13.69 18.81 -32.93
N LYS A 157 12.70 18.12 -32.35
CA LYS A 157 11.75 18.70 -31.38
C LYS A 157 12.08 18.35 -29.93
N ARG A 158 13.12 17.54 -29.71
CA ARG A 158 13.56 17.15 -28.37
C ARG A 158 14.11 18.40 -27.67
N LEU A 159 13.61 18.71 -26.48
CA LEU A 159 14.04 19.86 -25.65
C LEU A 159 13.74 21.26 -26.24
N THR A 160 12.89 21.38 -27.26
CA THR A 160 12.49 22.68 -27.84
C THR A 160 11.19 23.24 -27.27
N GLY A 161 10.73 22.73 -26.12
CA GLY A 161 9.52 23.21 -25.46
C GLY A 161 9.72 24.59 -24.84
N LYS A 162 8.67 25.42 -24.81
CA LYS A 162 8.67 26.65 -24.02
C LYS A 162 8.54 26.28 -22.54
N LEU A 163 9.44 26.80 -21.71
CA LEU A 163 9.48 26.52 -20.27
C LEU A 163 8.95 27.71 -19.44
N ASP A 164 8.29 28.67 -20.08
CA ASP A 164 7.92 29.97 -19.50
C ASP A 164 7.01 29.82 -18.26
N ASP A 165 6.16 28.79 -18.21
CA ASP A 165 5.22 28.53 -17.12
C ASP A 165 5.75 27.53 -16.07
N ILE A 166 7.00 27.05 -16.21
CA ILE A 166 7.55 26.02 -15.31
C ILE A 166 8.22 26.70 -14.11
N VAL A 167 7.50 26.71 -12.99
CA VAL A 167 8.04 27.16 -11.71
C VAL A 167 8.83 26.03 -11.06
N ASN A 168 10.11 26.27 -10.76
CA ASN A 168 10.94 25.33 -10.02
C ASN A 168 10.40 25.15 -8.59
N TYR A 169 9.73 24.02 -8.31
CA TYR A 169 9.28 23.70 -6.97
C TYR A 169 10.44 23.11 -6.15
N ARG A 170 10.98 23.90 -5.22
CA ARG A 170 11.97 23.45 -4.25
C ARG A 170 11.32 23.38 -2.87
N LYS A 171 11.11 22.17 -2.35
CA LYS A 171 10.61 21.96 -0.99
C LYS A 171 11.80 21.82 -0.04
N SER A 172 12.06 22.85 0.75
CA SER A 172 12.91 22.73 1.95
C SER A 172 12.03 22.25 3.11
N LEU A 173 12.39 21.13 3.71
CA LEU A 173 11.71 20.60 4.88
C LEU A 173 12.66 20.77 6.08
N ASN A 174 12.30 21.65 7.00
CA ASN A 174 12.97 21.72 8.30
C ASN A 174 12.34 20.64 9.18
N LEU A 175 13.06 19.53 9.36
CA LEU A 175 12.70 18.53 10.34
C LEU A 175 13.27 19.00 11.68
N GLU A 176 12.41 19.52 12.54
CA GLU A 176 12.76 19.70 13.95
C GLU A 176 12.86 18.30 14.56
N MET A 177 14.08 17.80 14.71
CA MET A 177 14.31 16.60 15.49
C MET A 177 14.19 16.99 16.96
N GLU A 178 13.17 16.45 17.63
CA GLU A 178 13.00 16.60 19.06
C GLU A 178 14.21 15.98 19.77
N ASP A 179 14.95 16.80 20.52
CA ASP A 179 16.14 16.36 21.24
C ASP A 179 15.71 15.49 22.42
N GLN A 180 15.79 14.17 22.24
CA GLN A 180 15.35 13.15 23.21
C GLN A 180 16.04 13.27 24.58
N TYR A 181 17.17 13.98 24.65
CA TYR A 181 17.99 14.12 25.86
C TYR A 181 18.18 15.60 26.26
N GLN A 182 17.22 16.46 25.94
CA GLN A 182 17.28 17.88 26.24
C GLN A 182 17.50 18.14 27.74
N PHE A 183 16.76 17.45 28.61
CA PHE A 183 16.83 17.69 30.04
C PHE A 183 18.08 17.07 30.68
N ILE A 184 18.54 15.93 30.20
CA ILE A 184 19.84 15.34 30.59
C ILE A 184 21.00 16.31 30.28
N LYS A 185 21.01 16.94 29.09
CA LYS A 185 22.03 17.95 28.73
C LYS A 185 21.97 19.18 29.65
N LYS A 186 20.77 19.70 29.92
CA LYS A 186 20.57 20.82 30.86
C LYS A 186 21.01 20.45 32.28
N ALA A 187 20.68 19.24 32.75
CA ALA A 187 21.07 18.75 34.06
C ALA A 187 22.59 18.62 34.21
N LEU A 188 23.28 18.15 33.16
CA LEU A 188 24.74 18.04 33.14
C LEU A 188 25.40 19.41 33.35
N LEU A 189 24.95 20.42 32.60
CA LEU A 189 25.43 21.80 32.71
C LEU A 189 25.18 22.36 34.12
N ARG A 190 23.99 22.14 34.69
CA ARG A 190 23.69 22.58 36.06
C ARG A 190 24.55 21.89 37.11
N ILE A 191 24.83 20.60 36.97
CA ILE A 191 25.72 19.87 37.89
C ILE A 191 27.15 20.42 37.81
N GLU A 192 27.62 20.77 36.61
CA GLU A 192 28.94 21.38 36.41
C GLU A 192 29.04 22.79 37.03
N GLU A 193 27.99 23.61 36.90
CA GLU A 193 27.90 24.91 37.57
C GLU A 193 27.94 24.76 39.11
N ILE A 194 27.24 23.76 39.66
CA ILE A 194 27.23 23.48 41.10
C ILE A 194 28.62 23.05 41.58
N LEU A 195 29.30 22.18 40.82
CA LEU A 195 30.65 21.71 41.14
C LEU A 195 31.71 22.84 41.04
N SER A 196 31.54 23.77 40.10
CA SER A 196 32.53 24.82 39.82
C SER A 196 32.36 26.05 40.70
N GLU A 197 31.12 26.47 40.94
CA GLU A 197 30.81 27.75 41.60
C GLU A 197 30.23 27.58 43.01
N GLY A 198 29.94 26.34 43.45
CA GLY A 198 29.37 26.05 44.76
C GLY A 198 27.95 26.59 44.96
N LYS A 199 27.22 26.86 43.86
CA LYS A 199 25.86 27.40 43.89
C LYS A 199 24.87 26.39 44.48
N SER A 200 23.97 26.86 45.34
CA SER A 200 22.91 26.05 45.92
C SER A 200 21.85 25.66 44.88
N ILE A 201 21.25 24.49 45.04
CA ILE A 201 20.18 23.96 44.18
C ILE A 201 18.97 24.92 44.21
N SER A 202 18.73 25.63 43.10
CA SER A 202 17.54 26.47 42.88
C SER A 202 16.29 25.61 42.65
N GLN A 203 15.09 26.19 42.82
CA GLN A 203 13.83 25.52 42.48
C GLN A 203 13.77 25.10 40.99
N GLU A 204 14.31 25.93 40.11
CA GLU A 204 14.41 25.63 38.68
C GLU A 204 15.30 24.39 38.42
N ASN A 205 16.39 24.24 39.17
CA ASN A 205 17.28 23.08 39.03
C ASN A 205 16.57 21.78 39.46
N LYS A 206 15.68 21.84 40.45
CA LYS A 206 14.92 20.66 40.90
C LYS A 206 14.01 20.13 39.79
N MET A 207 13.33 21.02 39.07
CA MET A 207 12.49 20.65 37.93
C MET A 207 13.32 20.00 36.83
N ILE A 208 14.46 20.60 36.47
CA ILE A 208 15.38 20.04 35.47
C ILE A 208 15.88 18.65 35.88
N PHE A 209 16.20 18.43 37.15
CA PHE A 209 16.65 17.11 37.63
C PHE A 209 15.54 16.07 37.66
N GLU A 210 14.29 16.47 37.89
CA GLU A 210 13.12 15.59 37.81
C GLU A 210 12.86 15.16 36.36
N GLU A 211 12.86 16.11 35.42
CA GLU A 211 12.67 15.83 33.99
C GLU A 211 13.82 15.00 33.41
N ALA A 212 15.07 15.32 33.76
CA ALA A 212 16.24 14.51 33.38
C ALA A 212 16.19 13.10 34.01
N GLY A 213 15.61 12.99 35.21
CA GLY A 213 15.36 11.70 35.86
C GLY A 213 14.36 10.85 35.08
N ASN A 214 13.32 11.46 34.51
CA ASN A 214 12.34 10.78 33.67
C ASN A 214 12.94 10.34 32.33
N GLU A 215 13.74 11.20 31.67
CA GLU A 215 14.50 10.82 30.46
C GLU A 215 15.44 9.64 30.74
N LEU A 216 16.23 9.71 31.81
CA LEU A 216 17.16 8.66 32.19
C LEU A 216 16.45 7.38 32.67
N ALA A 217 15.23 7.47 33.19
CA ALA A 217 14.44 6.30 33.57
C ALA A 217 14.09 5.43 32.37
N LEU A 218 13.82 6.03 31.21
CA LEU A 218 13.56 5.29 29.96
C LEU A 218 14.78 4.44 29.57
N GLU A 219 15.98 5.02 29.65
CA GLU A 219 17.23 4.28 29.39
C GLU A 219 17.56 3.25 30.47
N ALA A 220 17.19 3.54 31.72
CA ALA A 220 17.37 2.63 32.84
C ALA A 220 16.52 1.36 32.73
N ILE A 221 15.37 1.40 32.04
CA ILE A 221 14.57 0.20 31.74
C ILE A 221 15.37 -0.76 30.85
N ASN A 222 16.06 -0.24 29.84
CA ASN A 222 16.86 -1.04 28.91
C ASN A 222 18.19 -1.51 29.53
N SER A 223 18.77 -0.72 30.44
CA SER A 223 20.08 -1.00 31.05
C SER A 223 20.11 -0.63 32.55
N PRO A 224 19.43 -1.41 33.42
CA PRO A 224 19.28 -1.06 34.83
C PRO A 224 20.60 -1.06 35.59
N GLY A 225 21.56 -1.93 35.23
CA GLY A 225 22.85 -2.03 35.93
C GLY A 225 23.73 -0.78 35.82
N LYS A 226 23.58 0.02 34.76
CA LYS A 226 24.43 1.20 34.50
C LYS A 226 23.84 2.48 35.10
N TYR A 227 22.53 2.66 34.99
CA TYR A 227 21.88 3.94 35.24
C TYR A 227 21.18 4.05 36.60
N LEU A 228 20.94 2.94 37.31
CA LEU A 228 20.17 2.94 38.57
C LEU A 228 20.82 3.78 39.68
N LYS A 229 22.15 3.74 39.82
CA LYS A 229 22.87 4.58 40.79
C LYS A 229 22.73 6.07 40.47
N ALA A 230 22.89 6.44 39.20
CA ALA A 230 22.74 7.82 38.74
C ALA A 230 21.31 8.33 38.97
N LEU A 231 20.31 7.49 38.71
CA LEU A 231 18.89 7.81 38.95
C LEU A 231 18.58 8.02 40.44
N GLN A 232 19.14 7.20 41.33
CA GLN A 232 18.98 7.39 42.78
C GLN A 232 19.55 8.73 43.27
N PHE A 233 20.71 9.12 42.75
CA PHE A 233 21.32 10.40 43.11
C PHE A 233 20.59 11.59 42.47
N LEU A 234 20.12 11.49 41.22
CA LEU A 234 19.24 12.49 40.59
C LEU A 234 17.95 12.71 41.38
N LYS A 235 17.33 11.62 41.85
CA LYS A 235 16.15 11.71 42.72
C LYS A 235 16.45 12.41 44.05
N ARG A 236 17.65 12.21 44.62
CA ARG A 236 18.07 12.94 45.82
C ARG A 236 18.31 14.43 45.54
N LEU A 237 18.81 14.76 44.35
CA LEU A 237 18.97 16.15 43.89
C LEU A 237 17.62 16.85 43.71
N SER A 238 16.63 16.19 43.11
CA SER A 238 15.29 16.76 42.94
C SER A 238 14.58 16.97 44.29
N GLU A 239 14.78 16.06 45.25
CA GLU A 239 14.31 16.22 46.64
C GLU A 239 15.04 17.36 47.41
N GLY A 240 16.11 17.94 46.84
CA GLY A 240 16.86 19.05 47.42
C GLY A 240 17.88 18.63 48.49
N LYS A 241 18.30 17.36 48.52
CA LYS A 241 19.38 16.90 49.39
C LYS A 241 20.72 17.28 48.77
N GLN A 242 21.61 17.87 49.58
CA GLN A 242 22.99 18.12 49.17
C GLN A 242 23.72 16.78 49.04
N LEU A 243 24.42 16.60 47.92
CA LEU A 243 25.24 15.43 47.63
C LEU A 243 26.72 15.81 47.74
N SER A 244 27.55 14.82 48.03
CA SER A 244 29.01 15.00 47.99
C SER A 244 29.49 15.21 46.56
N ASP A 245 30.63 15.90 46.41
CA ASP A 245 31.26 16.15 45.11
C ASP A 245 31.56 14.84 44.35
N GLU A 246 31.88 13.76 45.06
CA GLU A 246 32.08 12.43 44.48
C GLU A 246 30.78 11.86 43.91
N SER A 247 29.67 11.99 44.63
CA SER A 247 28.35 11.55 44.15
C SER A 247 27.86 12.36 42.96
N LEU A 248 28.15 13.66 42.90
CA LEU A 248 27.84 14.51 41.74
C LEU A 248 28.62 14.09 40.50
N LYS A 249 29.90 13.74 40.64
CA LYS A 249 30.73 13.20 39.54
C LYS A 249 30.22 11.85 39.04
N GLU A 250 29.73 10.99 39.93
CA GLU A 250 29.10 9.71 39.53
C GLU A 250 27.81 9.94 38.74
N VAL A 251 26.98 10.91 39.13
CA VAL A 251 25.78 11.31 38.36
C VAL A 251 26.16 11.85 36.99
N GLN A 252 27.14 12.74 36.94
CA GLN A 252 27.62 13.32 35.68
C GLN A 252 28.08 12.24 34.71
N LYS A 253 28.85 11.26 35.20
CA LYS A 253 29.31 10.13 34.40
C LYS A 253 28.16 9.24 33.93
N GLY A 254 27.16 9.01 34.79
CA GLY A 254 25.96 8.24 34.45
C GLY A 254 25.08 8.93 33.40
N LEU A 255 24.90 10.25 33.50
CA LEU A 255 24.18 11.06 32.52
C LEU A 255 24.93 11.12 31.18
N PHE A 256 26.26 11.28 31.22
CA PHE A 256 27.07 11.29 30.00
C PHE A 256 27.02 9.96 29.25
N LEU A 257 27.02 8.83 29.97
CA LEU A 257 26.87 7.50 29.38
C LEU A 257 25.46 7.23 28.80
N ALA A 258 24.47 8.05 29.12
CA ALA A 258 23.11 7.90 28.60
C ALA A 258 22.91 8.64 27.28
N ILE A 259 23.74 9.65 26.98
CA ILE A 259 23.67 10.39 25.72
C ILE A 259 24.44 9.60 24.64
N PRO A 260 23.84 9.29 23.48
CA PRO A 260 24.55 8.67 22.37
C PRO A 260 25.65 9.60 21.83
N ASP A 261 26.73 9.03 21.32
CA ASP A 261 27.75 9.80 20.61
C ASP A 261 27.09 10.59 19.48
N SER A 262 27.47 11.85 19.30
CA SER A 262 26.91 12.70 18.25
C SER A 262 27.10 12.03 16.90
N ASP A 263 26.02 11.94 16.11
CA ASP A 263 26.08 11.38 14.76
C ASP A 263 27.21 12.07 13.97
N PRO A 264 27.99 11.31 13.18
CA PRO A 264 29.04 11.88 12.35
C PRO A 264 28.39 12.85 11.37
N ASN A 265 28.47 14.14 11.68
CA ASN A 265 28.09 15.19 10.75
C ASN A 265 28.99 15.02 9.51
N PRO A 266 28.46 14.95 8.28
CA PRO A 266 29.28 14.93 7.08
C PRO A 266 29.94 16.31 6.90
N TYR A 267 30.93 16.61 7.73
CA TYR A 267 31.87 17.66 7.46
C TYR A 267 32.93 17.10 6.52
N LYS A 268 33.32 17.92 5.54
CA LYS A 268 34.50 17.62 4.74
C LYS A 268 35.68 17.68 5.71
N GLU A 269 36.17 16.52 6.15
CA GLU A 269 37.48 16.45 6.79
C GLU A 269 38.46 17.11 5.82
N ILE A 270 38.92 18.30 6.17
CA ILE A 270 40.04 18.93 5.48
C ILE A 270 41.25 18.12 5.96
N SER A 271 41.46 16.94 5.36
CA SER A 271 42.72 16.23 5.52
C SER A 271 43.79 17.16 4.97
N THR A 272 44.60 17.72 5.85
CA THR A 272 45.73 18.58 5.48
C THR A 272 46.89 17.81 4.87
N MET A 273 46.74 16.49 4.74
CA MET A 273 47.71 15.61 4.11
C MET A 273 46.98 14.71 3.13
N ASP A 274 47.19 14.97 1.85
CA ASP A 274 46.79 14.05 0.80
C ASP A 274 47.67 12.78 0.86
N GLU A 275 47.23 11.70 0.23
CA GLU A 275 48.00 10.44 0.17
C GLU A 275 49.39 10.66 -0.46
N ILE A 276 49.47 11.62 -1.39
CA ILE A 276 50.70 12.08 -2.04
C ILE A 276 51.64 12.78 -1.05
N ASP A 277 51.13 13.62 -0.16
CA ASP A 277 51.96 14.32 0.84
C ASP A 277 52.58 13.33 1.82
N ARG A 278 51.85 12.26 2.17
CA ARG A 278 52.37 11.16 3.01
C ARG A 278 53.47 10.37 2.30
N LEU A 279 53.29 10.09 1.01
CA LEU A 279 54.32 9.43 0.20
C LEU A 279 55.57 10.30 0.06
N LEU A 280 55.40 11.61 -0.17
CA LEU A 280 56.49 12.56 -0.27
C LEU A 280 57.28 12.68 1.04
N LEU A 281 56.60 12.79 2.19
CA LEU A 281 57.27 12.81 3.49
C LEU A 281 58.00 11.50 3.78
N LYS A 282 57.43 10.37 3.37
CA LYS A 282 58.07 9.06 3.51
C LYS A 282 59.37 9.00 2.70
N GLU A 283 59.35 9.45 1.45
CA GLU A 283 60.57 9.51 0.61
C GLU A 283 61.59 10.52 1.15
N LEU A 284 61.16 11.68 1.64
CA LEU A 284 62.06 12.65 2.26
C LEU A 284 62.72 12.10 3.53
N SER A 285 61.99 11.37 4.37
CA SER A 285 62.53 10.74 5.59
C SER A 285 63.52 9.60 5.33
N ILE A 286 63.55 9.05 4.11
CA ILE A 286 64.48 7.99 3.70
C ILE A 286 65.82 8.59 3.23
N HIS A 287 65.81 9.87 2.84
CA HIS A 287 66.96 10.57 2.25
C HIS A 287 67.63 11.60 3.19
N GLU A 288 67.22 11.64 4.47
CA GLU A 288 68.00 12.23 5.58
C GLU A 288 68.88 11.17 6.27
#